data_AF-A0A530YMF7-F1
#
_entry.id   AF-A0A530YMF7-F1
#
_cell.length_a   1.000
_cell.length_b   1.000
_cell.length_c   1.000
_cell.angle_alpha   90.00
_cell.angle_beta   90.00
_cell.angle_gamma   90.00
#
_symmetry.space_group_name_H-M   'P 1'
#
loop_
_entity.id
_entity.type
_entity.pdbx_description
1 polymer ?
#
loop_
_entity_poly.entity_id
_entity_poly.type
_entity_poly.pdbx_seq_one_letter_code
_entity_poly.pdbx_strand_id
1 'polypeptide(L)'
;MKKPNINFAPHPQDLLRHFFARSDYLDYMVLRPLSHITMNWEAGWDGETYSPEASSFAGDLNEIIEQIAISERPARYHDNEDSLAERVIAELHWPIQKKGGLWEGADYQSILEQGAFGDLGQRTLATAAAGRVHMALDFGQTHFDEMDDGHMAMLAGLMTIMIYHRYCDGSSVMLPEADDASC
;
A
#
# COMPACT_ATOMS: atom_id res chain seq x y z
N MET A 1 3.24 32.45 9.33
CA MET A 1 4.15 31.36 8.95
C MET A 1 4.25 31.33 7.44
N LYS A 2 5.46 31.45 6.86
CA LYS A 2 5.67 31.19 5.43
C LYS A 2 5.50 29.67 5.23
N LYS A 3 4.57 29.26 4.36
CA LYS A 3 4.54 27.86 3.90
C LYS A 3 5.92 27.56 3.29
N PRO A 4 6.58 26.46 3.66
CA PRO A 4 7.83 26.07 3.01
C PRO A 4 7.58 26.01 1.50
N ASN A 5 8.56 26.48 0.73
CA ASN A 5 8.52 26.40 -0.73
C ASN A 5 8.83 24.95 -1.11
N ILE A 6 7.82 24.09 -1.00
CA ILE A 6 7.94 22.66 -1.30
C ILE A 6 8.11 22.51 -2.80
N ASN A 7 9.22 21.92 -3.21
CA ASN A 7 9.47 21.57 -4.60
C ASN A 7 8.66 20.31 -4.92
N PHE A 8 7.58 20.44 -5.69
CA PHE A 8 6.69 19.33 -6.08
C PHE A 8 7.29 18.39 -7.13
N ALA A 9 8.61 18.44 -7.35
CA ALA A 9 9.29 17.47 -8.20
C ALA A 9 9.12 16.05 -7.62
N PRO A 10 9.02 15.01 -8.47
CA PRO A 10 9.04 13.63 -7.98
C PRO A 10 10.37 13.35 -7.29
N HIS A 11 10.28 12.74 -6.10
CA HIS A 11 11.44 12.23 -5.39
C HIS A 11 12.04 11.02 -6.14
N PRO A 12 13.36 10.77 -6.05
CA PRO A 12 13.99 9.61 -6.70
C PRO A 12 13.41 8.29 -6.22
N GLN A 13 13.36 7.29 -7.10
CA GLN A 13 12.82 5.95 -6.76
C GLN A 13 13.56 5.30 -5.59
N ASP A 14 14.88 5.45 -5.52
CA ASP A 14 15.67 4.93 -4.40
C ASP A 14 15.26 5.56 -3.08
N LEU A 15 14.89 6.84 -3.07
CA LEU A 15 14.41 7.48 -1.85
C LEU A 15 13.04 6.90 -1.42
N LEU A 16 12.18 6.56 -2.38
CA LEU A 16 10.91 5.89 -2.10
C LEU A 16 11.12 4.46 -1.58
N ARG A 17 12.10 3.71 -2.08
CA ARG A 17 12.45 2.39 -1.53
C ARG A 17 12.95 2.51 -0.10
N HIS A 18 13.90 3.41 0.14
CA HIS A 18 14.47 3.64 1.47
C HIS A 18 13.44 4.14 2.50
N PHE A 19 12.36 4.77 2.06
CA PHE A 19 11.26 5.19 2.94
C PHE A 19 10.67 4.03 3.75
N PHE A 20 10.66 2.82 3.19
CA PHE A 20 10.12 1.61 3.82
C PHE A 20 11.18 0.73 4.49
N ALA A 21 12.45 1.11 4.45
CA ALA A 21 13.55 0.24 4.84
C ALA A 21 13.63 0.06 6.35
N ARG A 22 13.63 -1.20 6.83
CA ARG A 22 13.82 -1.54 8.25
C ARG A 22 12.83 -0.81 9.18
N SER A 23 11.55 -0.86 8.82
CA SER A 23 10.48 -0.26 9.62
C SER A 23 10.05 -1.15 10.78
N ASP A 24 9.77 -0.53 11.94
CA ASP A 24 9.26 -1.21 13.12
C ASP A 24 7.74 -1.46 13.05
N TYR A 25 7.02 -0.72 12.18
CA TYR A 25 5.56 -0.79 12.07
C TYR A 25 5.05 -1.38 10.75
N LEU A 26 5.85 -1.42 9.69
CA LEU A 26 5.36 -1.73 8.35
C LEU A 26 4.76 -3.13 8.25
N ASP A 27 5.46 -4.16 8.71
CA ASP A 27 4.96 -5.54 8.66
C ASP A 27 3.71 -5.73 9.54
N TYR A 28 3.73 -5.16 10.73
CA TYR A 28 2.60 -5.15 11.66
C TYR A 28 1.38 -4.46 11.08
N MET A 29 1.55 -3.35 10.36
CA MET A 29 0.43 -2.59 9.80
C MET A 29 -0.05 -3.13 8.45
N VAL A 30 0.85 -3.72 7.64
CA VAL A 30 0.54 -4.17 6.27
C VAL A 30 0.21 -5.67 6.22
N LEU A 31 1.01 -6.50 6.88
CA LEU A 31 0.94 -7.97 6.74
C LEU A 31 0.07 -8.62 7.82
N ARG A 32 0.12 -8.15 9.06
CA ARG A 32 -0.70 -8.71 10.14
C ARG A 32 -2.21 -8.67 9.88
N PRO A 33 -2.79 -7.65 9.21
CA PRO A 33 -4.21 -7.70 8.82
C PRO A 33 -4.56 -8.91 7.93
N LEU A 34 -3.58 -9.45 7.20
CA LEU A 34 -3.71 -10.63 6.35
C LEU A 34 -3.44 -11.94 7.11
N SER A 35 -3.36 -11.91 8.45
CA SER A 35 -3.07 -13.11 9.25
C SER A 35 -4.13 -14.20 9.14
N HIS A 36 -5.31 -13.85 8.63
CA HIS A 36 -6.40 -14.79 8.34
C HIS A 36 -6.12 -15.67 7.11
N ILE A 37 -5.15 -15.28 6.26
CA ILE A 37 -4.66 -16.06 5.12
C ILE A 37 -3.41 -16.84 5.51
N THR A 38 -2.44 -16.17 6.12
CA THR A 38 -1.23 -16.81 6.65
C THR A 38 -0.79 -16.21 7.97
N MET A 39 -0.45 -17.06 8.94
CA MET A 39 -0.01 -16.64 10.27
C MET A 39 1.44 -16.16 10.31
N ASN A 40 2.26 -16.43 9.29
CA ASN A 40 3.66 -15.97 9.22
C ASN A 40 3.75 -14.54 8.64
N TRP A 41 3.26 -13.56 9.40
CA TRP A 41 3.16 -12.17 8.95
C TRP A 41 4.36 -11.30 9.31
N GLU A 42 5.22 -11.72 10.23
CA GLU A 42 6.43 -10.97 10.60
C GLU A 42 7.41 -10.95 9.41
N ALA A 43 8.06 -9.82 9.17
CA ALA A 43 9.01 -9.68 8.07
C ALA A 43 10.37 -9.20 8.58
N GLY A 44 11.38 -10.07 8.53
CA GLY A 44 12.75 -9.72 8.85
C GLY A 44 13.40 -8.85 7.77
N TRP A 45 14.30 -7.95 8.15
CA TRP A 45 15.10 -7.15 7.22
C TRP A 45 16.48 -7.78 7.01
N ASP A 46 16.88 -8.07 5.76
CA ASP A 46 18.19 -8.69 5.46
C ASP A 46 19.34 -7.67 5.27
N GLY A 47 19.03 -6.38 5.27
CA GLY A 47 19.98 -5.31 4.96
C GLY A 47 19.60 -4.50 3.73
N GLU A 48 18.85 -5.10 2.80
CA GLU A 48 18.43 -4.49 1.53
C GLU A 48 16.92 -4.60 1.29
N THR A 49 16.31 -5.72 1.66
CA THR A 49 14.88 -6.00 1.49
C THR A 49 14.28 -6.76 2.69
N TYR A 50 12.96 -6.94 2.69
CA TYR A 50 12.31 -7.84 3.62
C TYR A 50 12.52 -9.29 3.20
N SER A 51 13.06 -10.14 4.07
CA SER A 51 13.42 -11.52 3.76
C SER A 51 12.17 -12.35 3.42
N PRO A 52 12.04 -12.90 2.21
CA PRO A 52 10.94 -13.79 1.88
C PRO A 52 11.05 -15.11 2.66
N GLU A 53 9.97 -15.52 3.30
CA GLU A 53 9.88 -16.78 4.04
C GLU A 53 8.69 -17.62 3.55
N ALA A 54 8.72 -18.92 3.86
CA ALA A 54 7.59 -19.81 3.58
C ALA A 54 6.32 -19.32 4.27
N SER A 55 5.20 -19.38 3.54
CA SER A 55 3.90 -18.88 3.99
C SER A 55 3.95 -17.41 4.45
N SER A 56 4.85 -16.57 3.94
CA SER A 56 4.91 -15.15 4.30
C SER A 56 4.68 -14.25 3.10
N PHE A 57 3.99 -13.15 3.35
CA PHE A 57 3.81 -12.08 2.36
C PHE A 57 5.00 -11.10 2.29
N ALA A 58 6.13 -11.38 2.95
CA ALA A 58 7.32 -10.53 2.87
C ALA A 58 7.83 -10.35 1.42
N GLY A 59 7.71 -11.38 0.57
CA GLY A 59 8.01 -11.27 -0.86
C GLY A 59 7.07 -10.31 -1.59
N ASP A 60 5.76 -10.41 -1.36
CA ASP A 60 4.76 -9.51 -1.95
C ASP A 60 4.93 -8.07 -1.43
N LEU A 61 5.35 -7.90 -0.16
CA LEU A 61 5.68 -6.59 0.40
C LEU A 61 6.78 -5.89 -0.40
N ASN A 62 7.87 -6.60 -0.75
CA ASN A 62 8.95 -6.05 -1.57
C ASN A 62 8.46 -5.67 -2.97
N GLU A 63 7.66 -6.53 -3.63
CA GLU A 63 7.11 -6.26 -4.95
C GLU A 63 6.24 -5.00 -4.96
N ILE A 64 5.46 -4.78 -3.90
CA ILE A 64 4.61 -3.59 -3.78
C ILE A 64 5.43 -2.35 -3.48
N ILE A 65 6.46 -2.44 -2.62
CA ILE A 65 7.40 -1.33 -2.39
C ILE A 65 8.03 -0.90 -3.73
N GLU A 66 8.48 -1.86 -4.54
CA GLU A 66 9.03 -1.58 -5.86
C GLU A 66 7.98 -0.94 -6.78
N GLN A 67 6.77 -1.50 -6.83
CA GLN A 67 5.68 -0.97 -7.64
C GLN A 67 5.31 0.48 -7.25
N ILE A 68 5.33 0.81 -5.96
CA ILE A 68 5.15 2.16 -5.45
C ILE A 68 6.30 3.06 -5.88
N ALA A 69 7.54 2.59 -5.76
CA ALA A 69 8.74 3.37 -6.09
C ALA A 69 8.82 3.75 -7.58
N ILE A 70 8.35 2.89 -8.50
CA ILE A 70 8.34 3.16 -9.94
C ILE A 70 7.08 3.87 -10.44
N SER A 71 6.06 4.01 -9.59
CA SER A 71 4.80 4.65 -9.96
C SER A 71 4.97 6.16 -10.14
N GLU A 72 4.19 6.73 -11.04
CA GLU A 72 4.20 8.17 -11.27
C GLU A 72 3.67 8.91 -10.03
N ARG A 73 4.30 10.03 -9.69
CA ARG A 73 3.77 10.93 -8.66
C ARG A 73 2.46 11.57 -9.16
N PRO A 74 1.30 11.30 -8.54
CA PRO A 74 0.08 12.00 -8.92
C PRO A 74 0.15 13.47 -8.53
N ALA A 75 -0.48 14.34 -9.32
CA ALA A 75 -0.65 15.75 -8.96
C ALA A 75 -1.42 15.88 -7.63
N ARG A 76 -2.38 14.99 -7.39
CA ARG A 76 -3.13 14.87 -6.15
C ARG A 76 -3.51 13.40 -5.92
N TYR A 77 -2.94 12.78 -4.91
CA TYR A 77 -3.13 11.35 -4.64
C TYR A 77 -4.57 10.95 -4.33
N HIS A 78 -5.38 11.87 -3.77
CA HIS A 78 -6.81 11.64 -3.57
C HIS A 78 -7.59 11.42 -4.86
N ASP A 79 -7.12 11.89 -6.02
CA ASP A 79 -7.85 11.71 -7.29
C ASP A 79 -7.83 10.22 -7.71
N ASN A 80 -6.74 9.50 -7.40
CA ASN A 80 -6.64 8.05 -7.60
C ASN A 80 -7.56 7.28 -6.63
N GLU A 81 -7.62 7.69 -5.37
CA GLU A 81 -8.52 7.09 -4.38
C GLU A 81 -10.00 7.35 -4.71
N ASP A 82 -10.32 8.56 -5.18
CA ASP A 82 -11.65 8.95 -5.66
C ASP A 82 -12.08 8.11 -6.85
N SER A 83 -11.17 7.86 -7.79
CA SER A 83 -11.45 7.03 -8.97
C SER A 83 -11.87 5.61 -8.57
N LEU A 84 -11.28 5.05 -7.51
CA LEU A 84 -11.66 3.73 -7.00
C LEU A 84 -13.06 3.76 -6.36
N ALA A 85 -13.36 4.78 -5.55
CA ALA A 85 -14.68 4.95 -4.96
C ALA A 85 -15.77 5.18 -6.02
N GLU A 86 -15.48 5.93 -7.08
CA GLU A 86 -16.39 6.15 -8.21
C GLU A 86 -16.71 4.84 -8.95
N ARG A 87 -15.74 3.93 -9.09
CA ARG A 87 -15.99 2.59 -9.64
C ARG A 87 -16.94 1.77 -8.77
N VAL A 88 -16.77 1.81 -7.45
CA VAL A 88 -17.69 1.13 -6.51
C VAL A 88 -19.13 1.61 -6.70
N ILE A 89 -19.33 2.91 -6.93
CA ILE A 89 -20.66 3.44 -7.26
C ILE A 89 -21.15 2.93 -8.62
N ALA A 90 -20.31 3.03 -9.65
CA ALA A 90 -20.70 2.73 -11.02
C ALA A 90 -20.98 1.24 -11.26
N GLU A 91 -20.20 0.36 -10.63
CA GLU A 91 -20.21 -1.08 -10.90
C GLU A 91 -20.96 -1.86 -9.82
N LEU A 92 -20.69 -1.56 -8.54
CA LEU A 92 -21.27 -2.29 -7.40
C LEU A 92 -22.52 -1.61 -6.83
N HIS A 93 -22.83 -0.38 -7.27
CA HIS A 93 -24.00 0.39 -6.86
C HIS A 93 -24.10 0.59 -5.33
N TRP A 94 -22.96 0.68 -4.64
CA TRP A 94 -22.97 0.93 -3.21
C TRP A 94 -23.54 2.33 -2.91
N PRO A 95 -24.29 2.49 -1.81
CA PRO A 95 -24.89 3.76 -1.43
C PRO A 95 -23.89 4.70 -0.73
N ILE A 96 -22.72 4.92 -1.36
CA ILE A 96 -21.66 5.80 -0.85
C ILE A 96 -21.71 7.17 -1.54
N GLN A 97 -21.20 8.20 -0.86
CA GLN A 97 -21.14 9.56 -1.39
C GLN A 97 -19.99 10.35 -0.78
N LYS A 98 -19.50 11.35 -1.50
CA LYS A 98 -18.44 12.22 -1.02
C LYS A 98 -19.01 13.47 -0.32
N LYS A 99 -18.74 13.66 0.96
CA LYS A 99 -19.11 14.87 1.73
C LYS A 99 -17.90 15.50 2.39
N GLY A 100 -17.70 16.79 2.18
CA GLY A 100 -16.60 17.53 2.81
C GLY A 100 -15.19 17.01 2.48
N GLY A 101 -15.03 16.29 1.36
CA GLY A 101 -13.76 15.67 0.98
C GLY A 101 -13.59 14.21 1.42
N LEU A 102 -14.53 13.67 2.21
CA LEU A 102 -14.51 12.31 2.72
C LEU A 102 -15.60 11.46 2.08
N TRP A 103 -15.32 10.17 1.88
CA TRP A 103 -16.31 9.20 1.43
C TRP A 103 -17.11 8.67 2.63
N GLU A 104 -18.43 8.75 2.56
CA GLU A 104 -19.36 8.28 3.58
C GLU A 104 -20.24 7.15 3.04
N GLY A 105 -20.72 6.29 3.94
CA GLY A 105 -21.66 5.21 3.64
C GLY A 105 -21.08 3.80 3.81
N ALA A 106 -19.76 3.67 3.80
CA ALA A 106 -19.03 2.44 4.11
C ALA A 106 -17.65 2.79 4.69
N ASP A 107 -16.96 1.77 5.22
CA ASP A 107 -15.57 1.90 5.62
C ASP A 107 -14.68 2.24 4.41
N TYR A 108 -13.72 3.14 4.59
CA TYR A 108 -12.95 3.67 3.47
C TYR A 108 -12.00 2.63 2.86
N GLN A 109 -11.38 1.78 3.66
CA GLN A 109 -10.53 0.70 3.13
C GLN A 109 -11.39 -0.30 2.34
N SER A 110 -12.58 -0.62 2.83
CA SER A 110 -13.54 -1.47 2.10
C SER A 110 -13.95 -0.87 0.75
N ILE A 111 -14.15 0.46 0.68
CA ILE A 111 -14.43 1.14 -0.60
C ILE A 111 -13.24 0.99 -1.56
N LEU A 112 -12.01 1.24 -1.09
CA LEU A 112 -10.82 1.18 -1.93
C LEU A 112 -10.52 -0.26 -2.41
N GLU A 113 -10.67 -1.25 -1.53
CA GLU A 113 -10.51 -2.66 -1.84
C GLU A 113 -11.48 -3.07 -2.96
N GLN A 114 -12.77 -2.82 -2.75
CA GLN A 114 -13.80 -3.25 -3.69
C GLN A 114 -13.67 -2.53 -5.05
N GLY A 115 -13.28 -1.25 -5.05
CA GLY A 115 -13.03 -0.48 -6.28
C GLY A 115 -11.78 -0.92 -7.05
N ALA A 116 -10.86 -1.62 -6.39
CA ALA A 116 -9.59 -2.03 -6.97
C ALA A 116 -9.62 -3.41 -7.65
N PHE A 117 -10.70 -4.20 -7.56
CA PHE A 117 -10.78 -5.48 -8.28
C PHE A 117 -10.74 -5.31 -9.81
N GLY A 118 -11.18 -4.15 -10.31
CA GLY A 118 -11.03 -3.76 -11.73
C GLY A 118 -9.72 -3.00 -12.04
N ASP A 119 -8.84 -2.79 -11.06
CA ASP A 119 -7.58 -2.06 -11.24
C ASP A 119 -6.48 -2.97 -11.78
N LEU A 120 -6.46 -3.14 -13.11
CA LEU A 120 -5.50 -4.01 -13.79
C LEU A 120 -4.05 -3.67 -13.43
N GLY A 121 -3.35 -4.64 -12.83
CA GLY A 121 -1.99 -4.47 -12.36
C GLY A 121 -1.85 -3.44 -11.24
N GLN A 122 -2.94 -3.11 -10.52
CA GLN A 122 -2.94 -2.29 -9.31
C GLN A 122 -2.36 -0.88 -9.50
N ARG A 123 -2.42 -0.35 -10.73
CA ARG A 123 -1.79 0.93 -11.08
C ARG A 123 -2.39 2.10 -10.32
N THR A 124 -3.70 2.10 -10.12
CA THR A 124 -4.41 3.19 -9.42
C THR A 124 -4.04 3.18 -7.94
N LEU A 125 -4.01 1.99 -7.31
CA LEU A 125 -3.57 1.83 -5.92
C LEU A 125 -2.11 2.24 -5.72
N ALA A 126 -1.20 1.74 -6.57
CA ALA A 126 0.22 2.06 -6.49
C ALA A 126 0.49 3.56 -6.66
N THR A 127 -0.23 4.21 -7.57
CA THR A 127 -0.14 5.67 -7.78
C THR A 127 -0.65 6.44 -6.55
N ALA A 128 -1.76 6.02 -5.93
CA ALA A 128 -2.27 6.62 -4.70
C ALA A 128 -1.25 6.50 -3.55
N ALA A 129 -0.67 5.31 -3.38
CA ALA A 129 0.36 5.02 -2.39
C ALA A 129 1.64 5.85 -2.63
N ALA A 130 2.14 5.91 -3.86
CA ALA A 130 3.31 6.71 -4.24
C ALA A 130 3.10 8.20 -3.94
N GLY A 131 1.91 8.72 -4.22
CA GLY A 131 1.55 10.10 -3.87
C GLY A 131 1.59 10.39 -2.36
N ARG A 132 1.23 9.42 -1.51
CA ARG A 132 1.33 9.54 -0.05
C ARG A 132 2.79 9.56 0.42
N VAL A 133 3.64 8.70 -0.14
CA VAL A 133 5.08 8.68 0.16
C VAL A 133 5.73 10.00 -0.26
N HIS A 134 5.48 10.48 -1.48
CA HIS A 134 5.98 11.77 -1.93
C HIS A 134 5.52 12.93 -1.03
N MET A 135 4.28 12.90 -0.56
CA MET A 135 3.76 13.92 0.35
C MET A 135 4.48 13.87 1.71
N ALA A 136 4.71 12.69 2.27
CA ALA A 136 5.48 12.52 3.51
C ALA A 136 6.89 13.11 3.35
N LEU A 137 7.59 12.75 2.27
CA LEU A 137 8.93 13.25 1.95
C LEU A 137 8.95 14.77 1.77
N ASP A 138 7.95 15.35 1.12
CA ASP A 138 7.80 16.81 0.96
C ASP A 138 7.67 17.54 2.31
N PHE A 139 7.09 16.89 3.31
CA PHE A 139 6.98 17.39 4.68
C PHE A 139 8.15 17.01 5.59
N GLY A 140 9.18 16.35 5.04
CA GLY A 140 10.38 15.95 5.78
C GLY A 140 10.20 14.71 6.64
N GLN A 141 9.12 13.95 6.46
CA GLN A 141 8.95 12.61 7.03
C GLN A 141 9.68 11.64 6.09
N THR A 142 10.87 11.21 6.49
CA THR A 142 11.81 10.49 5.61
C THR A 142 11.68 8.98 5.68
N HIS A 143 10.88 8.48 6.61
CA HIS A 143 10.68 7.08 6.88
C HIS A 143 9.21 6.77 7.19
N PHE A 144 8.75 5.56 6.89
CA PHE A 144 7.37 5.11 7.12
C PHE A 144 6.92 5.35 8.57
N ASP A 145 7.78 5.02 9.54
CA ASP A 145 7.50 5.18 10.97
C ASP A 145 7.44 6.64 11.45
N GLU A 146 7.84 7.60 10.61
CA GLU A 146 7.79 9.04 10.91
C GLU A 146 6.52 9.70 10.36
N MET A 147 5.68 8.95 9.63
CA MET A 147 4.44 9.47 9.08
C MET A 147 3.44 9.86 10.18
N ASP A 148 2.57 10.82 9.86
CA ASP A 148 1.38 11.07 10.66
C ASP A 148 0.47 9.82 10.65
N ASP A 149 -0.10 9.46 11.81
CA ASP A 149 -0.89 8.24 12.03
C ASP A 149 -1.96 8.01 10.96
N GLY A 150 -2.66 9.07 10.54
CA GLY A 150 -3.72 8.97 9.54
C GLY A 150 -3.17 8.65 8.14
N HIS A 151 -2.04 9.25 7.77
CA HIS A 151 -1.39 8.97 6.49
C HIS A 151 -0.70 7.60 6.50
N MET A 152 -0.09 7.21 7.61
CA MET A 152 0.54 5.91 7.83
C MET A 152 -0.48 4.77 7.71
N ALA A 153 -1.60 4.86 8.45
CA ALA A 153 -2.66 3.85 8.42
C ALA A 153 -3.28 3.69 7.03
N MET A 154 -3.45 4.80 6.30
CA MET A 154 -3.97 4.74 4.94
C MET A 154 -2.97 4.15 3.94
N LEU A 155 -1.68 4.52 4.03
CA LEU A 155 -0.65 3.92 3.18
C LEU A 155 -0.55 2.41 3.44
N ALA A 156 -0.55 2.00 4.71
CA ALA A 156 -0.56 0.59 5.08
C ALA A 156 -1.79 -0.14 4.50
N GLY A 157 -2.98 0.46 4.64
CA GLY A 157 -4.22 -0.12 4.08
C GLY A 157 -4.17 -0.30 2.56
N LEU A 158 -3.63 0.68 1.82
CA LEU A 158 -3.43 0.54 0.38
C LEU A 158 -2.50 -0.64 0.04
N MET A 159 -1.38 -0.77 0.77
CA MET A 159 -0.44 -1.87 0.57
C MET A 159 -1.05 -3.22 0.93
N THR A 160 -1.83 -3.31 2.01
CA THR A 160 -2.57 -4.52 2.39
C THR A 160 -3.55 -4.95 1.28
N ILE A 161 -4.31 -4.00 0.72
CA ILE A 161 -5.23 -4.26 -0.39
C ILE A 161 -4.46 -4.78 -1.61
N MET A 162 -3.32 -4.17 -1.93
CA MET A 162 -2.47 -4.62 -3.03
C MET A 162 -1.98 -6.07 -2.81
N ILE A 163 -1.50 -6.44 -1.62
CA ILE A 163 -1.11 -7.83 -1.33
C ILE A 163 -2.30 -8.78 -1.45
N TYR A 164 -3.43 -8.41 -0.84
CA TYR A 164 -4.64 -9.23 -0.85
C TYR A 164 -5.13 -9.53 -2.28
N HIS A 165 -5.13 -8.52 -3.15
CA HIS A 165 -5.55 -8.69 -4.54
C HIS A 165 -4.60 -9.62 -5.32
N ARG A 166 -3.28 -9.51 -5.09
CA ARG A 166 -2.29 -10.43 -5.68
C ARG A 166 -2.52 -11.87 -5.23
N TYR A 167 -2.89 -12.06 -3.96
CA TYR A 167 -3.26 -13.37 -3.46
C TYR A 167 -4.53 -13.90 -4.13
N CYS A 168 -5.57 -13.08 -4.26
CA CYS A 168 -6.84 -13.47 -4.87
C CYS A 168 -6.75 -13.79 -6.37
N ASP A 169 -5.91 -13.08 -7.13
CA ASP A 169 -5.74 -13.29 -8.57
C ASP A 169 -4.64 -14.30 -8.94
N GLY A 170 -3.94 -14.83 -7.93
CA GLY A 170 -2.89 -15.84 -8.08
C GLY A 170 -1.54 -15.26 -8.54
N SER A 171 -1.35 -13.94 -8.53
CA SER A 171 -0.06 -13.29 -8.83
C SER A 171 0.85 -13.09 -7.61
N SER A 172 0.40 -13.49 -6.42
CA SER A 172 1.21 -13.47 -5.20
C SER A 172 2.50 -14.28 -5.37
N VAL A 173 3.60 -13.73 -4.84
CA VAL A 173 4.92 -14.38 -4.85
C VAL A 173 5.23 -15.08 -3.53
N MET A 174 4.21 -15.29 -2.68
CA MET A 174 4.33 -16.02 -1.42
C MET A 174 4.92 -17.40 -1.67
N LEU A 175 5.98 -17.72 -0.93
CA LEU A 175 6.63 -19.03 -1.01
C LEU A 175 5.73 -20.08 -0.35
N PRO A 176 5.52 -21.26 -0.98
CA PRO A 176 4.77 -22.34 -0.35
C PRO A 176 5.52 -22.87 0.87
N GLU A 177 4.79 -23.51 1.80
CA GLU A 177 5.45 -24.37 2.79
C GLU A 177 6.27 -25.42 2.06
N ALA A 178 7.48 -25.68 2.54
CA ALA A 178 8.21 -26.84 2.07
C ALA A 178 7.34 -28.06 2.38
N ASP A 179 6.95 -28.82 1.35
CA ASP A 179 6.34 -30.12 1.56
C ASP A 179 7.28 -30.90 2.49
N ASP A 180 6.78 -31.26 3.68
CA ASP A 180 7.43 -32.25 4.52
C ASP A 180 7.55 -33.51 3.65
N ALA A 181 8.69 -33.68 3.00
CA ALA A 181 9.02 -34.88 2.26
C ALA A 181 9.00 -36.00 3.31
N SER A 182 7.88 -36.72 3.33
CA SER A 182 7.59 -37.76 4.29
C SER A 182 8.72 -38.79 4.28
N CYS A 183 9.33 -38.95 5.45
CA CYS A 183 10.20 -40.07 5.77
C CYS A 183 9.44 -41.40 5.72
#